data_AF-A0A678XC02-F1
#
_entry.id   AF-A0A678XC02-F1
#
_cell.length_a   1.000
_cell.length_b   1.000
_cell.length_c   1.000
_cell.angle_alpha   90.00
_cell.angle_beta   90.00
_cell.angle_gamma   90.00
#
_symmetry.space_group_name_H-M   'P 1'
#
loop_
_entity.id
_entity.type
_entity.pdbx_description
1 polymer ?
#
loop_
_entity_poly.entity_id
_entity_poly.type
_entity_poly.pdbx_seq_one_letter_code
_entity_poly.pdbx_strand_id
1 'polypeptide(L)'
;SFWGATVITNLVSAIPYVGNLIVQWIWGGFAVDNATLTRFFTFHFLLPFIVTALVIIHLFFLHQTGSSNPMGTNSNIDKIPFHPYFTLKDLVGFIIFMFILSLLTLTNPCLLGDPDNFTPANPLVTPVHIQPEWYFLFAYTILRSIK
;
A
#
# COMPACT_ATOMS: atom_id res chain seq x y z
N SER A 1 -3.65 8.28 12.08
CA SER A 1 -3.28 6.85 12.22
C SER A 1 -4.30 6.02 13.01
N PHE A 2 -4.51 6.29 14.31
CA PHE A 2 -5.39 5.48 15.19
C PHE A 2 -6.81 5.25 14.65
N TRP A 3 -7.48 6.32 14.25
CA TRP A 3 -8.86 6.21 13.76
C TRP A 3 -8.97 5.52 12.41
N GLY A 4 -7.95 5.66 11.54
CA GLY A 4 -7.87 4.90 10.29
C GLY A 4 -7.80 3.39 10.55
N ALA A 5 -6.94 2.98 11.49
CA ALA A 5 -6.88 1.58 11.92
C ALA A 5 -8.23 1.08 12.47
N THR A 6 -8.88 1.89 13.30
CA THR A 6 -10.19 1.59 13.88
C THR A 6 -11.26 1.38 12.80
N VAL A 7 -11.39 2.31 11.85
CA VAL A 7 -12.40 2.22 10.78
C VAL A 7 -12.12 1.05 9.84
N ILE A 8 -10.88 0.89 9.38
CA ILE A 8 -10.53 -0.13 8.37
C ILE A 8 -10.70 -1.54 8.93
N THR A 9 -10.19 -1.81 10.14
CA THR A 9 -10.34 -3.14 10.75
C THR A 9 -11.79 -3.45 11.09
N ASN A 10 -12.59 -2.44 11.47
CA ASN A 10 -14.01 -2.62 11.70
C ASN A 10 -14.81 -3.00 10.44
N LEU A 11 -14.29 -2.81 9.23
CA LEU A 11 -14.97 -3.32 8.02
C LEU A 11 -15.16 -4.84 8.07
N VAL A 12 -14.27 -5.56 8.76
CA VAL A 12 -14.37 -7.02 8.94
C VAL A 12 -15.58 -7.42 9.80
N SER A 13 -16.10 -6.52 10.64
CA SER A 13 -17.31 -6.76 11.43
C SER A 13 -18.54 -7.03 10.56
N ALA A 14 -18.53 -6.58 9.30
CA ALA A 14 -19.62 -6.83 8.34
C ALA A 14 -19.73 -8.32 7.91
N ILE A 15 -18.74 -9.16 8.21
CA ILE A 15 -18.80 -10.59 7.95
C ILE A 15 -19.83 -11.24 8.89
N PRO A 16 -20.89 -11.89 8.38
CA PRO A 16 -21.92 -12.52 9.22
C PRO A 16 -21.34 -13.55 10.19
N TYR A 17 -21.92 -13.64 11.39
CA TYR A 17 -21.61 -14.59 12.46
C TYR A 17 -20.23 -14.43 13.13
N VAL A 18 -19.16 -14.23 12.36
CA VAL A 18 -17.77 -14.27 12.86
C VAL A 18 -17.06 -12.93 12.85
N GLY A 19 -17.60 -11.90 12.18
CA GLY A 19 -16.93 -10.62 11.97
C GLY A 19 -16.43 -9.96 13.24
N ASN A 20 -17.29 -9.79 14.24
CA ASN A 20 -16.92 -9.16 15.53
C ASN A 20 -15.80 -9.92 16.26
N LEU A 21 -15.83 -11.25 16.20
CA LEU A 21 -14.80 -12.09 16.82
C LEU A 21 -13.45 -11.91 16.11
N ILE A 22 -13.46 -11.81 14.77
CA ILE A 22 -12.24 -11.55 14.00
C ILE A 22 -11.68 -10.16 14.31
N VAL A 23 -12.53 -9.12 14.41
CA VAL A 23 -12.09 -7.75 14.76
C VAL A 23 -11.38 -7.73 16.11
N GLN A 24 -12.02 -8.29 17.15
CA GLN A 24 -11.42 -8.36 18.49
C GLN A 24 -10.13 -9.20 18.51
N TRP A 25 -10.09 -10.27 17.71
CA TRP A 25 -8.88 -11.07 17.54
C TRP A 25 -7.76 -10.29 16.84
N ILE A 26 -8.06 -9.46 15.84
CA ILE A 26 -7.09 -8.57 15.19
C ILE A 26 -6.55 -7.56 16.20
N TRP A 27 -7.42 -6.93 16.98
CA TRP A 27 -7.03 -5.93 17.96
C TRP A 27 -6.26 -6.52 19.15
N GLY A 28 -6.55 -7.77 19.51
CA GLY A 28 -6.04 -8.37 20.76
C GLY A 28 -6.71 -7.76 21.98
N GLY A 29 -7.95 -7.29 21.85
CA GLY A 29 -8.71 -6.56 22.87
C GLY A 29 -10.05 -6.05 22.32
N PHE A 30 -10.70 -5.16 23.07
CA PHE A 30 -12.01 -4.60 22.71
C PHE A 30 -11.95 -3.34 21.83
N ALA A 31 -10.76 -2.74 21.70
CA ALA A 31 -10.49 -1.59 20.86
C ALA A 31 -9.04 -1.65 20.36
N VAL A 32 -8.69 -0.79 19.40
CA VAL A 32 -7.30 -0.58 19.00
C VAL A 32 -6.52 -0.04 20.20
N ASP A 33 -5.45 -0.73 20.59
CA ASP A 33 -4.59 -0.36 21.73
C ASP A 33 -3.16 -0.88 21.51
N ASN A 34 -2.32 -0.88 22.55
CA ASN A 34 -0.92 -1.29 22.52
C ASN A 34 -0.71 -2.68 21.92
N ALA A 35 -1.56 -3.66 22.26
CA ALA A 35 -1.50 -5.01 21.68
C ALA A 35 -1.65 -4.98 20.15
N THR A 36 -2.53 -4.12 19.63
CA THR A 36 -2.71 -3.91 18.19
C THR A 36 -1.47 -3.28 17.58
N LEU A 37 -0.94 -2.21 18.20
CA LEU A 37 0.22 -1.48 17.69
C LEU A 37 1.46 -2.37 17.58
N THR A 38 1.78 -3.15 18.62
CA THR A 38 2.93 -4.07 18.60
C THR A 38 2.80 -5.10 17.48
N ARG A 39 1.61 -5.70 17.30
CA ARG A 39 1.37 -6.67 16.23
C ARG A 39 1.42 -6.03 14.85
N PHE A 40 0.86 -4.85 14.69
CA PHE A 40 0.89 -4.12 13.43
C PHE A 40 2.32 -3.78 13.03
N PHE A 41 3.17 -3.39 13.98
CA PHE A 41 4.59 -3.21 13.71
C PHE A 41 5.27 -4.52 13.26
N THR A 42 5.02 -5.64 13.96
CA THR A 42 5.58 -6.94 13.56
C THR A 42 5.13 -7.35 12.15
N PHE A 43 3.84 -7.19 11.82
CA PHE A 43 3.34 -7.47 10.48
C PHE A 43 3.90 -6.51 9.44
N HIS A 44 3.97 -5.22 9.74
CA HIS A 44 4.55 -4.21 8.85
C HIS A 44 6.02 -4.51 8.54
N PHE A 45 6.77 -5.05 9.51
CA PHE A 45 8.15 -5.50 9.28
C PHE A 45 8.21 -6.78 8.42
N LEU A 46 7.33 -7.76 8.68
CA LEU A 46 7.35 -9.05 8.00
C LEU A 46 6.83 -8.98 6.54
N LEU A 47 5.76 -8.24 6.30
CA LEU A 47 5.05 -8.21 5.01
C LEU A 47 5.92 -7.79 3.82
N PRO A 48 6.83 -6.79 3.92
CA PRO A 48 7.73 -6.45 2.83
C PRO A 48 8.56 -7.63 2.33
N PHE A 49 9.03 -8.51 3.21
CA PHE A 49 9.79 -9.71 2.82
C PHE A 49 8.91 -10.74 2.11
N ILE A 50 7.66 -10.90 2.55
CA ILE A 50 6.67 -11.73 1.85
C ILE A 50 6.40 -11.16 0.46
N VAL A 51 6.25 -9.84 0.33
CA VAL A 51 6.09 -9.17 -0.97
C VAL A 51 7.31 -9.40 -1.86
N THR A 52 8.54 -9.32 -1.34
CA THR A 52 9.76 -9.66 -2.11
C THR A 52 9.71 -11.10 -2.64
N ALA A 53 9.29 -12.07 -1.82
CA ALA A 53 9.12 -13.45 -2.27
C ALA A 53 8.06 -13.58 -3.39
N LEU A 54 6.94 -12.88 -3.25
CA LEU A 54 5.90 -12.83 -4.28
C LEU A 54 6.39 -12.15 -5.57
N VAL A 55 7.25 -11.13 -5.50
CA VAL A 55 7.88 -10.50 -6.67
C VAL A 55 8.77 -11.49 -7.42
N ILE A 56 9.53 -12.34 -6.72
CA ILE A 56 10.35 -13.38 -7.36
C ILE A 56 9.46 -14.38 -8.10
N ILE A 57 8.38 -14.85 -7.46
CA ILE A 57 7.41 -15.76 -8.09
C ILE A 57 6.75 -15.09 -9.31
N HIS A 58 6.37 -13.83 -9.19
CA HIS A 58 5.80 -13.05 -10.28
C HIS A 58 6.77 -12.96 -11.47
N LEU A 59 8.04 -12.62 -11.21
CA LEU A 59 9.07 -12.55 -12.24
C LEU A 59 9.36 -13.93 -12.84
N PHE A 60 9.33 -15.01 -12.06
CA PHE A 60 9.50 -16.37 -12.57
C PHE A 60 8.44 -16.70 -13.64
N PHE A 61 7.17 -16.43 -13.36
CA PHE A 61 6.11 -16.64 -14.34
C PHE A 61 6.22 -15.71 -15.55
N LEU A 62 6.60 -14.44 -15.34
CA LEU A 62 6.85 -13.51 -16.43
C LEU A 62 7.96 -14.02 -17.38
N HIS A 63 9.02 -14.64 -16.84
CA HIS A 63 10.10 -15.19 -17.67
C HIS A 63 9.69 -16.43 -18.47
N GLN A 64 8.62 -17.15 -18.08
CA GLN A 64 8.11 -18.27 -18.87
C GLN A 64 7.45 -17.81 -20.18
N THR A 65 6.74 -16.68 -20.16
CA THR A 65 6.04 -16.14 -21.34
C THR A 65 6.81 -15.03 -22.05
N GLY A 66 7.67 -14.31 -21.33
CA GLY A 66 8.21 -13.02 -21.72
C GLY A 66 7.18 -11.89 -21.60
N SER A 67 7.64 -10.66 -21.81
CA SER A 67 6.80 -9.45 -21.78
C SER A 67 5.91 -9.34 -23.02
N SER A 68 4.71 -8.80 -22.83
CA SER A 68 3.88 -8.31 -23.94
C SER A 68 4.47 -7.03 -24.55
N ASN A 69 3.91 -6.58 -25.67
CA ASN A 69 4.26 -5.32 -26.32
C ASN A 69 3.00 -4.50 -26.62
N PRO A 70 3.13 -3.19 -26.92
CA PRO A 70 1.98 -2.31 -27.12
C PRO A 70 1.02 -2.73 -28.24
N MET A 71 1.51 -3.47 -29.24
CA MET A 71 0.68 -3.96 -30.34
C MET A 71 -0.11 -5.22 -29.97
N GLY A 72 0.21 -5.86 -28.83
CA GLY A 72 -0.44 -7.10 -28.38
C GLY A 72 -0.16 -8.32 -29.27
N THR A 73 0.71 -8.21 -30.27
CA THR A 73 1.09 -9.29 -31.17
C THR A 73 2.29 -10.07 -30.66
N ASN A 74 2.63 -11.21 -31.27
CA ASN A 74 3.81 -11.97 -30.87
C ASN A 74 5.11 -11.21 -31.20
N SER A 75 5.95 -10.96 -30.18
CA SER A 75 7.22 -10.23 -30.29
C SER A 75 8.43 -11.12 -30.67
N ASN A 76 8.27 -12.44 -30.80
CA ASN A 76 9.38 -13.36 -31.08
C ASN A 76 10.12 -13.07 -32.39
N ILE A 77 9.47 -12.37 -33.33
CA ILE A 77 10.04 -12.02 -34.65
C ILE A 77 11.13 -10.94 -34.51
N ASP A 78 11.07 -10.11 -33.46
CA ASP A 78 11.95 -8.97 -33.27
C ASP A 78 12.28 -8.77 -31.78
N LYS A 79 13.07 -9.70 -31.23
CA LYS A 79 13.59 -9.59 -29.86
C LYS A 79 14.97 -8.93 -29.84
N ILE A 80 15.13 -7.97 -28.94
CA ILE A 80 16.43 -7.40 -28.59
C ILE A 80 16.87 -7.88 -27.21
N PRO A 81 18.17 -8.00 -26.93
CA PRO A 81 18.66 -8.38 -25.60
C PRO A 81 18.29 -7.32 -24.56
N PHE A 82 18.14 -7.74 -23.30
CA PHE A 82 17.82 -6.82 -22.20
C PHE A 82 18.93 -5.78 -21.98
N HIS A 83 20.18 -6.24 -21.97
CA HIS A 83 21.36 -5.38 -21.92
C HIS A 83 21.92 -5.17 -23.34
N PRO A 84 22.27 -3.93 -23.74
CA PRO A 84 22.26 -2.69 -22.96
C PRO A 84 20.93 -1.93 -22.98
N TYR A 85 20.00 -2.30 -23.87
CA TYR A 85 18.86 -1.48 -24.26
C TYR A 85 17.92 -1.14 -23.09
N PHE A 86 17.34 -2.15 -22.44
CA PHE A 86 16.41 -1.95 -21.34
C PHE A 86 17.15 -1.56 -20.05
N THR A 87 18.38 -2.03 -19.84
CA THR A 87 19.20 -1.58 -18.70
C THR A 87 19.41 -0.07 -18.69
N LEU A 88 19.76 0.53 -19.83
CA LEU A 88 19.95 1.98 -19.94
C LEU A 88 18.62 2.73 -19.81
N LYS A 89 17.56 2.22 -20.44
CA LYS A 89 16.21 2.80 -20.35
C LYS A 89 15.71 2.83 -18.90
N ASP A 90 15.87 1.74 -18.17
CA ASP A 90 15.47 1.62 -16.77
C ASP A 90 16.30 2.53 -15.87
N LEU A 91 17.61 2.67 -16.15
CA LEU A 91 18.47 3.60 -15.41
C LEU A 91 18.01 5.05 -15.55
N VAL A 92 17.62 5.48 -16.77
CA VAL A 92 17.06 6.82 -16.98
C VAL A 92 15.76 7.00 -16.19
N GLY A 93 14.87 5.99 -16.22
CA GLY A 93 13.64 6.00 -15.42
C GLY A 93 13.92 6.11 -13.92
N PHE A 94 14.90 5.37 -13.41
CA PHE A 94 15.33 5.42 -12.02
C PHE A 94 15.88 6.79 -11.62
N ILE A 95 16.69 7.43 -12.47
CA ILE A 95 17.21 8.78 -12.21
C ILE A 95 16.06 9.78 -12.11
N ILE A 96 15.09 9.73 -13.01
CA ILE A 96 13.91 10.62 -12.98
C ILE A 96 13.10 10.38 -11.69
N PHE A 97 12.85 9.12 -11.32
CA PHE A 97 12.15 8.78 -10.08
C PHE A 97 12.87 9.33 -8.84
N MET A 98 14.19 9.10 -8.74
CA MET A 98 14.99 9.58 -7.61
C MET A 98 15.05 11.12 -7.56
N PHE A 99 15.07 11.78 -8.71
CA PHE A 99 14.99 13.23 -8.78
C PHE A 99 13.66 13.76 -8.22
N ILE A 100 12.53 13.19 -8.65
CA ILE A 100 11.20 13.61 -8.17
C ILE A 100 11.05 13.31 -6.67
N LEU A 101 11.48 12.12 -6.23
CA LEU A 101 11.42 11.73 -4.82
C LEU A 101 12.27 12.67 -3.94
N SER A 102 13.50 12.97 -4.36
CA SER A 102 14.37 13.89 -3.62
C SER A 102 13.84 15.32 -3.63
N LEU A 103 13.27 15.79 -4.73
CA LEU A 103 12.63 17.10 -4.79
C LEU A 103 11.46 17.18 -3.79
N LEU A 104 10.58 16.17 -3.76
CA LEU A 104 9.47 16.12 -2.81
C LEU A 104 9.95 16.13 -1.37
N THR A 105 10.91 15.26 -1.01
CA THR A 105 11.39 15.14 0.38
C THR A 105 12.16 16.37 0.86
N LEU A 106 12.91 17.03 0.00
CA LEU A 106 13.71 18.20 0.38
C LEU A 106 12.92 19.51 0.38
N THR A 107 11.94 19.66 -0.53
CA THR A 107 11.20 20.93 -0.64
C THR A 107 9.88 20.93 0.11
N ASN A 108 9.12 19.83 0.07
CA ASN A 108 7.78 19.75 0.65
C ASN A 108 7.49 18.35 1.22
N PRO A 109 8.21 17.90 2.26
CA PRO A 109 8.13 16.52 2.78
C PRO A 109 6.73 16.13 3.26
N CYS A 110 5.94 17.10 3.73
CA CYS A 110 4.59 16.86 4.25
C CYS A 110 3.48 17.06 3.20
N LEU A 111 3.80 17.34 1.93
CA LEU A 111 2.79 17.68 0.90
C LEU A 111 1.74 16.59 0.72
N LEU A 112 2.15 15.33 0.82
CA LEU A 112 1.29 14.17 0.60
C LEU A 112 0.72 13.57 1.89
N GLY A 113 1.02 14.16 3.06
CA GLY A 113 0.59 13.66 4.36
C GLY A 113 -0.56 14.48 4.95
N ASP A 114 -1.27 13.91 5.91
CA ASP A 114 -2.35 14.58 6.63
C ASP A 114 -1.84 15.30 7.91
N PRO A 115 -2.09 16.61 8.08
CA PRO A 115 -1.72 17.35 9.29
C PRO A 115 -2.22 16.73 10.60
N ASP A 116 -3.37 16.06 10.60
CA ASP A 116 -3.94 15.46 11.81
C ASP A 116 -3.05 14.35 12.37
N ASN A 117 -2.21 13.72 11.54
CA ASN A 117 -1.25 12.69 11.97
C ASN A 117 -0.07 13.24 12.81
N PHE A 118 0.11 14.55 12.88
CA PHE A 118 1.08 15.18 13.79
C PHE A 118 0.54 15.36 15.22
N THR A 119 -0.76 15.17 15.43
CA THR A 119 -1.36 15.16 16.76
C THR A 119 -1.34 13.75 17.35
N PRO A 120 -0.94 13.56 18.62
CA PRO A 120 -1.02 12.26 19.28
C PRO A 120 -2.43 11.69 19.25
N ALA A 121 -2.53 10.38 19.10
CA ALA A 121 -3.82 9.70 19.05
C ALA A 121 -4.62 9.91 20.34
N ASN A 122 -5.87 10.33 20.19
CA ASN A 122 -6.83 10.43 21.29
C ASN A 122 -8.05 9.52 21.00
N PRO A 123 -8.21 8.40 21.72
CA PRO A 123 -9.34 7.49 21.53
C PRO A 123 -10.72 8.09 21.82
N LEU A 124 -10.77 9.23 22.51
CA LEU A 124 -12.02 9.91 22.89
C LEU A 124 -12.44 11.01 21.92
N VAL A 125 -11.56 11.41 21.00
CA VAL A 125 -11.81 12.53 20.08
C VAL A 125 -11.51 12.10 18.65
N THR A 126 -12.58 11.97 17.84
CA THR A 126 -12.47 11.77 16.40
C THR A 126 -12.18 13.09 15.69
N PRO A 127 -11.16 13.18 14.81
CA PRO A 127 -10.95 14.34 13.96
C PRO A 127 -12.16 14.63 13.08
N VAL A 128 -12.38 15.91 12.75
CA VAL A 128 -13.56 16.39 12.03
C VAL A 128 -13.65 15.80 10.62
N HIS A 129 -12.50 15.66 9.94
CA HIS A 129 -12.43 15.17 8.56
C HIS A 129 -11.50 13.95 8.44
N ILE A 130 -11.88 12.85 9.09
CA ILE A 130 -11.13 11.60 8.93
C ILE A 130 -11.16 11.07 7.49
N GLN A 131 -9.97 10.81 6.96
CA GLN A 131 -9.76 10.23 5.64
C GLN A 131 -8.52 9.31 5.66
N PRO A 132 -8.43 8.33 4.75
CA PRO A 132 -7.19 7.60 4.55
C PRO A 132 -6.20 8.43 3.73
N GLU A 133 -4.96 7.96 3.65
CA GLU A 133 -3.95 8.53 2.76
C GLU A 133 -4.42 8.52 1.30
N TRP A 134 -3.89 9.46 0.51
CA TRP A 134 -4.38 9.81 -0.82
C TRP A 134 -4.55 8.62 -1.78
N TYR A 135 -3.65 7.63 -1.72
CA TYR A 135 -3.66 6.44 -2.57
C TYR A 135 -4.83 5.47 -2.28
N PHE A 136 -5.56 5.66 -1.17
CA PHE A 136 -6.77 4.90 -0.84
C PHE A 136 -8.08 5.69 -1.02
N LEU A 137 -8.02 6.99 -1.36
CA LEU A 137 -9.22 7.82 -1.47
C LEU A 137 -10.23 7.28 -2.48
N PHE A 138 -9.79 6.70 -3.59
CA PHE A 138 -10.69 6.12 -4.59
C PHE A 138 -11.51 4.94 -4.05
N ALA A 139 -10.89 4.07 -3.23
CA ALA A 139 -11.59 2.93 -2.64
C ALA A 139 -12.51 3.39 -1.52
N TYR A 140 -12.08 4.39 -0.75
CA TYR A 140 -12.88 5.02 0.29
C TYR A 140 -14.12 5.72 -0.26
N THR A 141 -14.01 6.40 -1.40
CA THR A 141 -15.19 7.00 -2.06
C THR A 141 -16.17 5.94 -2.52
N ILE A 142 -15.70 4.85 -3.16
CA ILE A 142 -16.55 3.71 -3.56
C ILE A 142 -17.29 3.14 -2.33
N LEU A 143 -16.57 2.90 -1.22
CA LEU A 143 -17.17 2.40 0.02
C LEU A 143 -18.27 3.34 0.54
N ARG A 144 -18.04 4.66 0.50
CA ARG A 144 -19.02 5.65 0.95
C ARG A 144 -20.20 5.83 0.00
N SER A 145 -20.09 5.40 -1.26
CA SER A 145 -21.15 5.47 -2.26
C SER A 145 -22.21 4.37 -2.11
N ILE A 146 -21.91 3.26 -1.42
CA ILE A 146 -22.85 2.14 -1.20
C ILE A 146 -23.61 2.33 0.13
N LYS A 147 -24.10 3.55 0.37
CA LYS A 147 -24.97 3.85 1.52
C LYS A 147 -26.44 3.71 1.14
#